data_AF-A0A2K2V3U1-F1
#
_entry.id   AF-A0A2K2V3U1-F1
#
_cell.length_a   1.000
_cell.length_b   1.000
_cell.length_c   1.000
_cell.angle_alpha   90.00
_cell.angle_beta   90.00
_cell.angle_gamma   90.00
#
_symmetry.space_group_name_H-M   'P 1'
#
loop_
_entity.id
_entity.type
_entity.pdbx_description
1 polymer ?
#
loop_
_entity_poly.entity_id
_entity_poly.type
_entity_poly.pdbx_seq_one_letter_code
_entity_poly.pdbx_strand_id
1 'polypeptide(L)'
;MGYSRNPDLGRVSCLKCWRCVLDCPLNYELPGTFSEEIELRLEILREGSPMFVCVRGLDEQYGSMMAERLGSGLCILEGLLKRYDEGCRLNEGSLKRVKDKLKRFDKVISLSPEASHALDIPFFLEEASKFPVRIEYRGPIHIPCLLIDRAQNILNGLISIGANPTEVLRDSCIKLDKVEALALCPRASSKGLTCFYDIMKFM
;
A
#
# COMPACT_ATOMS: atom_id res chain seq x y z
N MET A 1 16.20 -15.45 -21.07
CA MET A 1 16.08 -14.42 -22.13
C MET A 1 14.61 -14.11 -22.29
N GLY A 2 14.14 -13.09 -21.55
CA GLY A 2 12.74 -12.89 -21.18
C GLY A 2 11.94 -12.01 -22.15
N TYR A 3 10.72 -11.70 -21.75
CA TYR A 3 9.64 -10.97 -22.43
C TYR A 3 9.98 -9.63 -23.13
N SER A 4 11.23 -9.17 -23.11
CA SER A 4 11.70 -7.94 -23.76
C SER A 4 11.67 -7.97 -25.29
N ARG A 5 11.62 -9.16 -25.91
CA ARG A 5 11.52 -9.33 -27.37
C ARG A 5 10.08 -9.48 -27.89
N ASN A 6 9.10 -9.58 -27.00
CA ASN A 6 7.70 -9.80 -27.39
C ASN A 6 6.77 -8.99 -26.47
N PRO A 7 6.48 -7.72 -26.80
CA PRO A 7 5.74 -6.78 -25.94
C PRO A 7 4.33 -7.23 -25.59
N ASP A 8 3.63 -7.87 -26.54
CA ASP A 8 2.28 -8.39 -26.32
C ASP A 8 2.30 -9.58 -25.35
N LEU A 9 3.31 -10.46 -25.47
CA LEU A 9 3.54 -11.53 -24.50
C LEU A 9 3.97 -10.97 -23.14
N GLY A 10 4.71 -9.86 -23.09
CA GLY A 10 5.05 -9.16 -21.85
C GLY A 10 3.82 -8.56 -21.15
N ARG A 11 2.89 -7.97 -21.91
CA ARG A 11 1.62 -7.45 -21.38
C ARG A 11 0.74 -8.54 -20.78
N VAL A 12 0.67 -9.69 -21.44
CA VAL A 12 -0.21 -10.80 -21.07
C VAL A 12 0.44 -11.77 -20.08
N SER A 13 1.74 -12.00 -20.18
CA SER A 13 2.46 -13.09 -19.49
C SER A 13 3.57 -12.62 -18.54
N CYS A 14 3.93 -11.34 -18.51
CA CYS A 14 4.76 -10.84 -17.41
C CYS A 14 3.94 -10.89 -16.12
N LEU A 15 4.18 -11.96 -15.36
CA LEU A 15 3.59 -12.18 -14.05
C LEU A 15 3.99 -11.10 -13.03
N LYS A 16 5.02 -10.29 -13.32
CA LYS A 16 5.39 -9.12 -12.51
C LYS A 16 4.48 -7.95 -12.88
N CYS A 17 3.69 -7.48 -11.93
CA CYS A 17 2.80 -6.34 -12.16
C CYS A 17 3.61 -5.13 -12.67
N TRP A 18 3.02 -4.43 -13.64
CA TRP A 18 3.42 -3.10 -14.12
C TRP A 18 3.75 -2.10 -12.99
N ARG A 19 3.29 -2.37 -11.77
CA ARG A 19 3.53 -1.64 -10.51
C ARG A 19 4.99 -1.54 -10.06
N CYS A 20 5.88 -2.38 -10.56
CA CYS A 20 7.25 -2.49 -10.05
C CYS A 20 8.31 -2.17 -11.11
N VAL A 21 8.01 -1.55 -12.26
CA VAL A 21 9.01 -1.41 -13.34
C VAL A 21 10.26 -0.62 -12.91
N LEU A 22 10.09 0.42 -12.09
CA LEU A 22 11.22 1.21 -11.58
C LEU A 22 11.89 0.57 -10.36
N ASP A 23 11.13 -0.18 -9.57
CA ASP A 23 11.56 -0.75 -8.28
C ASP A 23 11.76 -2.28 -8.39
N CYS A 24 11.88 -2.80 -9.63
CA CYS A 24 12.04 -4.22 -9.89
C CYS A 24 13.48 -4.61 -9.53
N PRO A 25 13.71 -5.63 -8.71
CA PRO A 25 15.07 -6.10 -8.41
C PRO A 25 15.83 -6.63 -9.64
N LEU A 26 15.18 -6.72 -10.80
CA LEU A 26 15.80 -7.10 -12.07
C LEU A 26 16.21 -5.92 -12.96
N ASN A 27 15.96 -4.67 -12.54
CA ASN A 27 16.44 -3.44 -13.20
C ASN A 27 16.16 -3.38 -14.72
N TYR A 28 14.96 -3.81 -15.14
CA TYR A 28 14.56 -3.83 -16.54
C TYR A 28 13.66 -2.63 -16.86
N GLU A 29 14.15 -1.70 -17.68
CA GLU A 29 13.29 -0.75 -18.36
C GLU A 29 12.47 -1.51 -19.40
N LEU A 30 11.16 -1.60 -19.20
CA LEU A 30 10.30 -2.21 -20.22
C LEU A 30 10.16 -1.22 -21.39
N PRO A 31 10.38 -1.65 -22.65
CA PRO A 31 10.31 -0.74 -23.79
C PRO A 31 8.85 -0.31 -24.04
N GLY A 32 8.55 0.99 -23.90
CA GLY A 32 7.24 1.59 -24.17
C GLY A 32 6.29 1.77 -22.97
N THR A 33 6.77 1.65 -21.73
CA THR A 33 5.93 1.45 -20.53
C THR A 33 5.71 2.66 -19.63
N PHE A 34 5.74 3.87 -20.16
CA PHE A 34 5.29 5.02 -19.39
C PHE A 34 4.12 5.65 -20.12
N SER A 35 2.92 5.39 -19.60
CA SER A 35 1.79 6.28 -19.80
C SER A 35 2.16 7.69 -19.32
N GLU A 36 1.37 8.69 -19.73
CA GLU A 36 1.60 10.10 -19.39
C GLU A 36 1.94 10.29 -17.92
N GLU A 37 2.78 11.30 -17.63
CA GLU A 37 3.03 11.69 -16.25
C GLU A 37 1.72 12.05 -15.55
N ILE A 38 1.56 11.54 -14.33
CA ILE A 38 0.41 11.86 -13.50
C ILE A 38 0.83 12.82 -12.39
N GLU A 39 -0.02 13.82 -12.15
CA GLU A 39 0.12 14.70 -10.99
C GLU A 39 -0.53 14.08 -9.76
N LEU A 40 0.16 14.20 -8.62
CA LEU A 40 -0.39 13.92 -7.32
C LEU A 40 -1.04 15.17 -6.73
N ARG A 41 -2.21 14.99 -6.11
CA ARG A 41 -2.89 16.03 -5.34
C ARG A 41 -3.20 15.51 -3.95
N LEU A 42 -2.86 16.32 -2.94
CA LEU A 42 -3.16 16.01 -1.54
C LEU A 42 -4.27 16.94 -1.08
N GLU A 43 -5.40 16.34 -0.70
CA GLU A 43 -6.52 17.00 -0.05
C GLU A 43 -6.46 16.71 1.46
N ILE A 44 -6.50 17.75 2.29
CA ILE A 44 -6.58 17.60 3.75
C ILE A 44 -8.05 17.70 4.12
N LEU A 45 -8.61 16.62 4.66
CA LEU A 45 -10.01 16.57 5.08
C LEU A 45 -10.18 16.93 6.55
N ARG A 46 -9.21 16.56 7.39
CA ARG A 46 -9.21 16.81 8.83
C ARG A 46 -7.78 16.98 9.31
N GLU A 47 -7.50 18.08 10.00
CA GLU A 47 -6.22 18.25 10.69
C GLU A 47 -6.18 17.45 12.00
N GLY A 48 -5.02 16.91 12.34
CA GLY A 48 -4.81 16.10 13.55
C GLY A 48 -3.46 15.40 13.55
N SER A 49 -3.12 14.76 14.67
CA SER A 49 -1.90 13.96 14.83
C SER A 49 -2.23 12.60 15.47
N PRO A 50 -1.80 11.47 14.88
CA PRO A 50 -1.09 11.38 13.60
C PRO A 50 -1.97 11.80 12.41
N MET A 51 -1.33 12.20 11.32
CA MET A 51 -1.97 12.46 10.03
C MET A 51 -1.98 11.17 9.21
N PHE A 52 -3.18 10.61 8.98
CA PHE A 52 -3.34 9.46 8.10
C PHE A 52 -3.40 9.88 6.63
N VAL A 53 -2.63 9.18 5.80
CA VAL A 53 -2.61 9.35 4.35
C VAL A 53 -3.32 8.17 3.69
N CYS A 54 -4.40 8.46 2.98
CA CYS A 54 -5.14 7.50 2.17
C CYS A 54 -4.95 7.80 0.69
N VAL A 55 -5.28 6.84 -0.15
CA VAL A 55 -5.31 6.94 -1.61
C VAL A 55 -6.77 6.92 -2.08
N ARG A 56 -7.13 7.93 -2.87
CA ARG A 56 -8.45 8.04 -3.49
C ARG A 56 -8.79 6.77 -4.26
N GLY A 57 -9.95 6.20 -4.02
CA GLY A 57 -10.45 4.98 -4.67
C GLY A 57 -9.83 3.68 -4.18
N LEU A 58 -9.02 3.69 -3.12
CA LEU A 58 -8.37 2.49 -2.58
C LEU A 58 -8.75 2.19 -1.13
N ASP A 59 -8.47 3.12 -0.22
CA ASP A 59 -8.56 2.94 1.23
C ASP A 59 -9.21 4.15 1.93
N GLU A 60 -9.82 5.08 1.18
CA GLU A 60 -10.44 6.30 1.71
C GLU A 60 -11.56 6.03 2.74
N GLN A 61 -12.40 5.02 2.50
CA GLN A 61 -13.49 4.67 3.42
C GLN A 61 -12.92 4.14 4.74
N TYR A 62 -11.89 3.29 4.64
CA TYR A 62 -11.17 2.78 5.80
C TYR A 62 -10.49 3.92 6.56
N GLY A 63 -9.85 4.85 5.86
CA GLY A 63 -9.19 5.99 6.47
C GLY A 63 -10.12 6.96 7.17
N SER A 64 -11.28 7.26 6.57
CA SER A 64 -12.32 8.07 7.23
C SER A 64 -12.74 7.44 8.56
N MET A 65 -13.05 6.15 8.54
CA MET A 65 -13.43 5.41 9.74
C MET A 65 -12.30 5.40 10.80
N MET A 66 -11.06 5.10 10.40
CA MET A 66 -9.91 5.07 11.30
C MET A 66 -9.62 6.44 11.92
N ALA A 67 -9.66 7.50 11.11
CA ALA A 67 -9.43 8.88 11.58
C ALA A 67 -10.50 9.33 12.58
N GLU A 68 -11.76 8.95 12.35
CA GLU A 68 -12.85 9.22 13.29
C GLU A 68 -12.68 8.47 14.61
N ARG A 69 -12.47 7.15 14.56
CA ARG A 69 -12.33 6.31 15.75
C ARG A 69 -11.12 6.68 16.61
N LEU A 70 -10.02 7.07 15.96
CA LEU A 70 -8.76 7.38 16.64
C LEU A 70 -8.56 8.87 16.91
N GLY A 71 -9.53 9.73 16.60
CA GLY A 71 -9.39 11.18 16.75
C GLY A 71 -8.18 11.76 16.00
N SER A 72 -7.84 11.18 14.85
CA SER A 72 -6.63 11.47 14.10
C SER A 72 -6.89 12.39 12.88
N GLY A 73 -5.82 12.93 12.30
CA GLY A 73 -5.90 13.68 11.05
C GLY A 73 -6.12 12.76 9.85
N LEU A 74 -6.68 13.30 8.77
CA LEU A 74 -6.92 12.58 7.52
C LEU A 74 -6.63 13.45 6.30
N CYS A 75 -5.87 12.89 5.39
CA CYS A 75 -5.68 13.42 4.04
C CYS A 75 -5.85 12.32 2.99
N ILE A 76 -6.29 12.73 1.81
CA ILE A 76 -6.47 11.87 0.65
C ILE A 76 -5.51 12.29 -0.45
N LEU A 77 -4.77 11.32 -0.96
CA LEU A 77 -3.85 11.42 -2.07
C LEU A 77 -4.53 10.93 -3.35
N GLU A 78 -4.66 11.82 -4.32
CA GLU A 78 -5.25 11.56 -5.62
C GLU A 78 -4.18 11.29 -6.68
N GLY A 79 -4.56 10.59 -7.74
CA GLY A 79 -3.69 10.26 -8.87
C GLY A 79 -2.81 9.02 -8.65
N LEU A 80 -2.45 8.70 -7.41
CA LEU A 80 -1.48 7.63 -7.11
C LEU A 80 -1.89 6.25 -7.65
N LEU A 81 -3.19 5.93 -7.71
CA LEU A 81 -3.65 4.65 -8.25
C LEU A 81 -3.18 4.41 -9.68
N LYS A 82 -3.16 5.43 -10.54
CA LYS A 82 -2.75 5.27 -11.94
C LYS A 82 -1.29 4.84 -12.09
N ARG A 83 -0.39 5.23 -11.17
CA ARG A 83 0.98 4.68 -11.12
C ARG A 83 0.95 3.15 -11.05
N TYR A 84 0.09 2.62 -10.18
CA TYR A 84 0.07 1.20 -9.87
C TYR A 84 -0.89 0.40 -10.77
N ASP A 85 -1.92 1.03 -11.33
CA ASP A 85 -2.88 0.34 -12.19
C ASP A 85 -2.51 0.43 -13.67
N GLU A 86 -1.89 1.54 -14.08
CA GLU A 86 -1.60 1.87 -15.48
C GLU A 86 -0.09 2.03 -15.76
N GLY A 87 0.77 1.90 -14.74
CA GLY A 87 2.22 2.07 -14.88
C GLY A 87 2.69 3.51 -15.11
N CYS A 88 1.86 4.51 -14.79
CA CYS A 88 2.20 5.92 -15.00
C CYS A 88 3.42 6.37 -14.18
N ARG A 89 4.22 7.29 -14.72
CA ARG A 89 5.24 8.00 -13.93
C ARG A 89 4.58 9.02 -13.02
N LEU A 90 5.12 9.18 -11.82
CA LEU A 90 4.74 10.31 -10.96
C LEU A 90 5.48 11.53 -11.44
N ASN A 91 4.76 12.63 -11.63
CA ASN A 91 5.39 13.92 -11.82
C ASN A 91 6.16 14.31 -10.55
N GLU A 92 7.48 14.46 -10.65
CA GLU A 92 8.37 14.70 -9.52
C GLU A 92 8.04 16.00 -8.78
N GLY A 93 7.64 17.05 -9.51
CA GLY A 93 7.23 18.33 -8.94
C GLY A 93 6.01 18.19 -8.05
N SER A 94 4.99 17.44 -8.49
CA SER A 94 3.80 17.16 -7.69
C SER A 94 4.11 16.30 -6.45
N LEU A 95 4.96 15.27 -6.60
CA LEU A 95 5.39 14.41 -5.49
C LEU A 95 6.14 15.22 -4.42
N LYS A 96 7.07 16.09 -4.83
CA LYS A 96 7.80 16.97 -3.92
C LYS A 96 6.84 17.89 -3.16
N ARG A 97 5.89 18.52 -3.85
CA ARG A 97 4.88 19.38 -3.22
C ARG A 97 4.04 18.62 -2.18
N VAL A 98 3.64 17.38 -2.47
CA VAL A 98 2.91 16.53 -1.51
C VAL A 98 3.77 16.23 -0.28
N LYS A 99 5.03 15.79 -0.48
CA LYS A 99 5.95 15.52 0.63
C LYS A 99 6.18 16.76 1.49
N ASP A 100 6.37 17.92 0.88
CA ASP A 100 6.60 19.18 1.60
C ASP A 100 5.36 19.65 2.39
N LYS A 101 4.14 19.38 1.90
CA LYS A 101 2.92 19.59 2.68
C LYS A 101 2.87 18.65 3.89
N LEU A 102 3.20 17.37 3.72
CA LEU A 102 3.14 16.37 4.78
C LEU A 102 4.17 16.61 5.90
N LYS A 103 5.33 17.19 5.58
CA LYS A 103 6.36 17.56 6.58
C LYS A 103 5.88 18.56 7.64
N ARG A 104 4.76 19.25 7.41
CA ARG A 104 4.16 20.19 8.37
C ARG A 104 3.51 19.48 9.56
N PHE A 105 3.25 18.18 9.44
CA PHE A 105 2.64 17.38 10.49
C PHE A 105 3.73 16.60 11.24
N ASP A 106 3.58 16.52 12.56
CA ASP A 106 4.53 15.87 13.46
C ASP A 106 4.69 14.37 13.16
N LYS A 107 3.55 13.69 12.92
CA LYS A 107 3.52 12.27 12.57
C LYS A 107 2.62 12.03 11.37
N VAL A 108 3.17 11.39 10.34
CA VAL A 108 2.45 11.02 9.12
C VAL A 108 2.53 9.50 8.94
N ILE A 109 1.38 8.86 8.70
CA ILE A 109 1.27 7.41 8.59
C ILE A 109 0.39 7.08 7.38
N SER A 110 0.88 6.21 6.51
CA SER A 110 0.11 5.69 5.39
C SER A 110 -0.84 4.58 5.81
N LEU A 111 -2.06 4.58 5.26
CA LEU A 111 -3.00 3.48 5.41
C LEU A 111 -2.96 2.47 4.26
N SER A 112 -2.17 2.69 3.21
CA SER A 112 -1.93 1.71 2.14
C SER A 112 -0.45 1.47 1.86
N PRO A 113 -0.09 0.28 1.36
CA PRO A 113 1.24 0.02 0.84
C PRO A 113 1.66 1.01 -0.26
N GLU A 114 0.72 1.37 -1.13
CA GLU A 114 0.93 2.29 -2.26
C GLU A 114 1.44 3.66 -1.82
N ALA A 115 0.75 4.30 -0.87
CA ALA A 115 1.13 5.61 -0.35
C ALA A 115 2.39 5.53 0.52
N SER A 116 2.55 4.45 1.30
CA SER A 116 3.74 4.24 2.13
C SER A 116 5.00 4.18 1.25
N HIS A 117 4.95 3.38 0.19
CA HIS A 117 6.03 3.22 -0.77
C HIS A 117 6.29 4.50 -1.57
N ALA A 118 5.26 5.11 -2.17
CA ALA A 118 5.47 6.28 -3.05
C ALA A 118 5.94 7.53 -2.29
N LEU A 119 5.48 7.70 -1.05
CA LEU A 119 5.82 8.87 -0.24
C LEU A 119 7.02 8.63 0.68
N ASP A 120 7.47 7.38 0.82
CA ASP A 120 8.50 6.98 1.78
C ASP A 120 8.13 7.37 3.22
N ILE A 121 6.94 6.92 3.65
CA ILE A 121 6.39 7.17 5.00
C ILE A 121 6.02 5.85 5.69
N PRO A 122 5.97 5.81 7.04
CA PRO A 122 5.53 4.64 7.80
C PRO A 122 4.18 4.09 7.33
N PHE A 123 4.08 2.78 7.13
CA PHE A 123 2.80 2.10 6.99
C PHE A 123 2.19 1.88 8.37
N PHE A 124 0.86 1.96 8.47
CA PHE A 124 0.10 1.82 9.73
C PHE A 124 0.55 0.63 10.58
N LEU A 125 0.73 -0.53 9.95
CA LEU A 125 1.08 -1.75 10.67
C LEU A 125 2.49 -1.75 11.27
N GLU A 126 3.39 -0.88 10.84
CA GLU A 126 4.70 -0.74 11.50
C GLU A 126 4.61 0.00 12.84
N GLU A 127 3.53 0.74 13.05
CA GLU A 127 3.29 1.57 14.23
C GLU A 127 2.04 1.13 15.00
N ALA A 128 1.52 -0.07 14.70
CA ALA A 128 0.24 -0.57 15.21
C ALA A 128 0.15 -0.57 16.75
N SER A 129 1.27 -0.82 17.43
CA SER A 129 1.36 -0.82 18.90
C SER A 129 1.02 0.53 19.56
N LYS A 130 1.07 1.63 18.80
CA LYS A 130 0.76 2.98 19.27
C LYS A 130 -0.74 3.28 19.24
N PHE A 131 -1.54 2.38 18.68
CA PHE A 131 -2.97 2.55 18.54
C PHE A 131 -3.72 1.55 19.42
N PRO A 132 -4.92 1.91 19.93
CA PRO A 132 -5.77 1.01 20.70
C PRO A 132 -6.48 0.00 19.77
N VAL A 133 -5.71 -0.74 18.97
CA VAL A 133 -6.19 -1.74 18.02
C VAL A 133 -5.81 -3.13 18.50
N ARG A 134 -6.73 -4.07 18.33
CA ARG A 134 -6.62 -5.48 18.72
C ARG A 134 -7.27 -6.36 17.67
N ILE A 135 -6.55 -7.34 17.17
CA ILE A 135 -7.09 -8.34 16.24
C ILE A 135 -6.94 -9.73 16.83
N GLU A 136 -7.91 -10.60 16.56
CA GLU A 136 -7.82 -12.02 16.83
C GLU A 136 -7.61 -12.75 15.50
N TYR A 137 -6.36 -13.08 15.20
CA TYR A 137 -6.01 -13.78 13.98
C TYR A 137 -4.89 -14.79 14.23
N ARG A 138 -5.07 -16.03 13.77
CA ARG A 138 -4.03 -17.05 13.73
C ARG A 138 -3.99 -17.69 12.35
N GLY A 139 -2.86 -17.59 11.67
CA GLY A 139 -2.69 -18.16 10.34
C GLY A 139 -1.58 -17.49 9.51
N PRO A 140 -1.45 -17.85 8.22
CA PRO A 140 -0.47 -17.25 7.31
C PRO A 140 -0.75 -15.76 7.04
N ILE A 141 0.30 -14.97 6.86
CA ILE A 141 0.18 -13.54 6.54
C ILE A 141 0.84 -13.25 5.20
N HIS A 142 0.14 -12.53 4.33
CA HIS A 142 0.68 -12.05 3.07
C HIS A 142 1.20 -10.62 3.20
N ILE A 143 2.51 -10.44 3.03
CA ILE A 143 3.16 -9.12 3.07
C ILE A 143 3.06 -8.46 1.69
N PRO A 144 2.62 -7.19 1.60
CA PRO A 144 2.55 -6.47 0.34
C PRO A 144 3.94 -6.34 -0.29
N CYS A 145 4.04 -6.64 -1.59
CA CYS A 145 5.32 -6.60 -2.31
C CYS A 145 6.02 -5.24 -2.26
N LEU A 146 5.26 -4.15 -2.18
CA LEU A 146 5.79 -2.79 -2.07
C LEU A 146 6.48 -2.49 -0.73
N LEU A 147 6.31 -3.36 0.27
CA LEU A 147 6.84 -3.18 1.63
C LEU A 147 7.64 -4.40 2.12
N ILE A 148 8.20 -5.18 1.19
CA ILE A 148 8.88 -6.44 1.53
C ILE A 148 10.15 -6.23 2.37
N ASP A 149 10.86 -5.14 2.10
CA ASP A 149 12.02 -4.65 2.86
C ASP A 149 11.64 -4.23 4.29
N ARG A 150 10.36 -3.90 4.50
CA ARG A 150 9.79 -3.48 5.79
C ARG A 150 9.02 -4.59 6.50
N ALA A 151 9.05 -5.81 5.96
CA ALA A 151 8.25 -6.94 6.43
C ALA A 151 8.39 -7.22 7.93
N GLN A 152 9.61 -7.15 8.47
CA GLN A 152 9.84 -7.45 9.89
C GLN A 152 9.13 -6.46 10.82
N ASN A 153 9.13 -5.16 10.48
CA ASN A 153 8.47 -4.13 11.27
C ASN A 153 6.94 -4.31 11.23
N ILE A 154 6.40 -4.64 10.05
CA ILE A 154 4.98 -4.92 9.85
C ILE A 154 4.54 -6.14 10.69
N LEU A 155 5.33 -7.22 10.68
CA LEU A 155 5.05 -8.42 11.46
C LEU A 155 5.09 -8.14 12.97
N ASN A 156 6.09 -7.40 13.44
CA ASN A 156 6.19 -7.01 14.85
C ASN A 156 4.97 -6.20 15.28
N GLY A 157 4.52 -5.24 14.46
CA GLY A 157 3.34 -4.46 14.77
C GLY A 157 2.06 -5.29 14.76
N LEU A 158 1.88 -6.22 13.80
CA LEU A 158 0.75 -7.15 13.80
C LEU A 158 0.70 -8.02 15.06
N ILE A 159 1.85 -8.58 15.48
CA ILE A 159 1.96 -9.35 16.72
C ILE A 159 1.59 -8.49 17.94
N SER A 160 2.04 -7.23 17.96
CA SER A 160 1.75 -6.32 19.08
C SER A 160 0.25 -6.05 19.29
N ILE A 161 -0.54 -6.12 18.21
CA ILE A 161 -1.98 -5.95 18.24
C ILE A 161 -2.74 -7.28 18.34
N GLY A 162 -2.07 -8.41 18.56
CA GLY A 162 -2.71 -9.69 18.90
C GLY A 162 -2.76 -10.72 17.77
N ALA A 163 -2.16 -10.46 16.60
CA ALA A 163 -2.01 -11.50 15.59
C ALA A 163 -1.03 -12.60 16.05
N ASN A 164 -1.29 -13.83 15.63
CA ASN A 164 -0.40 -14.99 15.80
C ASN A 164 -0.07 -15.59 14.42
N PRO A 165 0.90 -15.00 13.68
CA PRO A 165 1.28 -15.45 12.35
C PRO A 165 1.89 -16.85 12.41
N THR A 166 1.42 -17.78 11.59
CA THR A 166 2.01 -19.13 11.48
C THR A 166 3.03 -19.24 10.35
N GLU A 167 2.89 -18.40 9.33
CA GLU A 167 3.73 -18.36 8.14
C GLU A 167 3.71 -16.95 7.54
N VAL A 168 4.79 -16.58 6.83
CA VAL A 168 4.89 -15.30 6.12
C VAL A 168 5.06 -15.56 4.63
N LEU A 169 4.00 -15.25 3.88
CA LEU A 169 3.96 -15.39 2.44
C LEU A 169 4.48 -14.10 1.80
N ARG A 170 5.68 -14.21 1.24
CA ARG A 170 6.42 -13.10 0.61
C ARG A 170 6.15 -12.99 -0.89
N ASP A 171 5.33 -13.89 -1.43
CA ASP A 171 5.25 -14.10 -2.86
C ASP A 171 4.56 -12.94 -3.60
N SER A 172 5.05 -12.71 -4.81
CA SER A 172 4.88 -11.46 -5.56
C SER A 172 3.45 -11.26 -6.06
N CYS A 173 2.70 -10.40 -5.35
CA CYS A 173 1.38 -9.91 -5.71
C CYS A 173 0.27 -10.98 -5.68
N ILE A 174 -0.98 -10.52 -5.56
CA ILE A 174 -2.19 -11.36 -5.45
C ILE A 174 -2.52 -12.04 -6.80
N LYS A 175 -1.54 -12.67 -7.44
CA LYS A 175 -1.69 -13.53 -8.62
C LYS A 175 -1.69 -15.01 -8.26
N LEU A 176 -1.51 -15.33 -6.99
CA LEU A 176 -1.66 -16.68 -6.47
C LEU A 176 -3.15 -16.99 -6.28
N ASP A 177 -3.56 -18.16 -6.77
CA ASP A 177 -4.80 -18.83 -6.42
C ASP A 177 -5.05 -18.75 -4.90
N LYS A 178 -6.33 -18.68 -4.49
CA LYS A 178 -6.80 -18.47 -3.11
C LYS A 178 -5.79 -18.91 -2.05
N VAL A 179 -4.95 -17.97 -1.65
CA VAL A 179 -4.01 -18.19 -0.56
C VAL A 179 -4.82 -17.99 0.72
N GLU A 180 -4.94 -19.04 1.54
CA GLU A 180 -5.53 -18.95 2.87
C GLU A 180 -4.62 -18.15 3.80
N ALA A 181 -4.61 -16.82 3.64
CA ALA A 181 -3.78 -15.90 4.40
C ALA A 181 -4.52 -14.59 4.66
N LEU A 182 -4.12 -13.91 5.74
CA LEU A 182 -4.50 -12.51 5.95
C LEU A 182 -3.69 -11.61 5.01
N ALA A 183 -4.39 -11.00 4.05
CA ALA A 183 -3.78 -10.06 3.13
C ALA A 183 -3.72 -8.65 3.72
N LEU A 184 -2.53 -8.04 3.72
CA LEU A 184 -2.33 -6.66 4.22
C LEU A 184 -2.38 -5.60 3.10
N CYS A 185 -2.85 -5.98 1.92
CA CYS A 185 -3.08 -5.06 0.80
C CYS A 185 -4.59 -4.85 0.63
N PRO A 186 -5.11 -3.61 0.61
CA PRO A 186 -6.54 -3.34 0.53
C PRO A 186 -7.17 -3.89 -0.77
N ARG A 187 -6.36 -4.06 -1.82
CA ARG A 187 -6.79 -4.63 -3.10
C ARG A 187 -7.18 -6.11 -3.02
N ALA A 188 -6.76 -6.83 -1.98
CA ALA A 188 -7.09 -8.25 -1.80
C ALA A 188 -8.59 -8.48 -1.60
N SER A 189 -9.31 -7.51 -1.02
CA SER A 189 -10.75 -7.59 -0.80
C SER A 189 -11.52 -7.78 -2.12
N SER A 190 -11.13 -7.05 -3.18
CA SER A 190 -11.73 -7.19 -4.53
C SER A 190 -11.55 -8.57 -5.19
N LYS A 191 -10.67 -9.41 -4.61
CA LYS A 191 -10.36 -10.76 -5.09
C LYS A 191 -10.96 -11.85 -4.19
N GLY A 192 -11.81 -11.47 -3.23
CA GLY A 192 -12.47 -12.40 -2.32
C GLY A 192 -11.52 -13.02 -1.29
N LEU A 193 -10.39 -12.37 -1.02
CA LEU A 193 -9.46 -12.80 0.04
C LEU A 193 -9.74 -12.03 1.34
N THR A 194 -9.53 -12.71 2.46
CA THR A 194 -9.59 -12.07 3.78
C THR A 194 -8.51 -11.00 3.89
N CYS A 195 -8.95 -9.76 4.16
CA CYS A 195 -8.08 -8.60 4.18
C CYS A 195 -8.07 -7.97 5.57
N PHE A 196 -6.92 -7.46 6.01
CA PHE A 196 -6.78 -6.76 7.30
C PHE A 196 -7.78 -5.60 7.44
N TYR A 197 -8.02 -4.88 6.34
CA TYR A 197 -8.94 -3.76 6.26
C TYR A 197 -10.39 -4.19 6.51
N ASP A 198 -10.74 -5.42 6.18
CA ASP A 198 -12.09 -5.95 6.41
C ASP A 198 -12.27 -6.36 7.88
N ILE A 199 -11.23 -6.93 8.52
CA ILE A 199 -11.25 -7.22 9.97
C ILE A 199 -11.45 -5.92 10.77
N MET A 200 -10.74 -4.87 10.39
CA MET A 200 -10.78 -3.58 11.09
C MET A 200 -12.12 -2.83 10.97
N LYS A 201 -12.95 -3.13 9.96
CA LYS A 201 -14.28 -2.51 9.82
C LYS A 201 -15.24 -2.90 10.94
N PHE A 202 -15.07 -4.10 11.49
CA PHE A 202 -15.99 -4.68 12.49
C PHE A 202 -15.53 -4.54 13.94
N MET A 203 -14.35 -3.97 14.15
CA MET A 203 -13.90 -3.48 15.46
C MET A 203 -14.65 -2.24 15.88
#